data_AF-A0A800II38-F1
#
_entry.id   AF-A0A800II38-F1
#
_cell.length_a   1.000
_cell.length_b   1.000
_cell.length_c   1.000
_cell.angle_alpha   90.00
_cell.angle_beta   90.00
_cell.angle_gamma   90.00
#
_symmetry.space_group_name_H-M   'P 1'
#
loop_
_entity.id
_entity.type
_entity.pdbx_description
1 polymer ?
#
loop_
_entity_poly.entity_id
_entity_poly.type
_entity_poly.pdbx_seq_one_letter_code
_entity_poly.pdbx_strand_id
1 'polypeptide(L)' 'MTVRDIYSVIRCHIIEYVGYQKPSKINETAFNEAIDDISRVTMQLLDSLATKAPARNREAETALARKHAAEQYPQSNQ' A
#
# COMPACT_ATOMS: atom_id res chain seq x y z
N MET A 1 1.12 5.49 3.70
CA MET A 1 0.39 5.26 2.44
C MET A 1 -0.61 6.39 2.31
N THR A 2 -0.48 7.21 1.29
CA THR A 2 -1.39 8.34 1.03
C THR A 2 -2.61 7.86 0.25
N VAL A 3 -3.71 8.62 0.26
CA VAL A 3 -4.95 8.29 -0.49
C VAL A 3 -4.66 8.07 -1.99
N ARG A 4 -3.69 8.82 -2.53
CA ARG A 4 -3.24 8.70 -3.92
C ARG A 4 -2.61 7.33 -4.21
N ASP A 5 -1.94 6.73 -3.24
CA ASP A 5 -1.32 5.42 -3.38
C ASP A 5 -2.39 4.31 -3.45
N ILE A 6 -3.46 4.43 -2.66
CA ILE A 6 -4.59 3.49 -2.66
C ILE A 6 -5.30 3.50 -4.02
N TYR A 7 -5.60 4.69 -4.54
CA TYR A 7 -6.22 4.85 -5.86
C TYR A 7 -5.38 4.23 -6.98
N SER A 8 -4.06 4.41 -6.93
CA SER A 8 -3.13 3.84 -7.92
C SER A 8 -3.16 2.30 -7.91
N VAL A 9 -3.09 1.70 -6.73
CA VAL A 9 -3.09 0.23 -6.57
C VAL A 9 -4.41 -0.37 -7.04
N ILE A 10 -5.55 0.20 -6.62
CA ILE A 10 -6.88 -0.28 -7.01
C ILE A 10 -7.04 -0.20 -8.54
N ARG A 11 -6.62 0.91 -9.14
CA ARG A 11 -6.66 1.08 -10.60
C ARG A 11 -5.87 -0.01 -11.32
N CYS A 12 -4.63 -0.30 -10.89
CA CYS A 12 -3.81 -1.36 -11.49
C CYS A 12 -4.48 -2.74 -11.36
N HIS A 13 -5.08 -3.03 -10.21
CA HIS A 13 -5.77 -4.30 -9.98
C HIS A 13 -6.97 -4.49 -10.93
N ILE A 14 -7.78 -3.45 -11.12
CA ILE A 14 -8.91 -3.53 -12.06
C ILE A 14 -8.39 -3.72 -13.50
N ILE A 15 -7.33 -3.01 -13.90
CA ILE A 15 -6.70 -3.18 -15.22
C ILE A 15 -6.22 -4.61 -15.44
N GLU A 16 -5.66 -5.24 -14.40
CA GLU A 16 -5.20 -6.63 -14.43
C GLU A 16 -6.35 -7.60 -14.74
N TYR A 17 -7.49 -7.49 -14.04
CA TYR A 17 -8.64 -8.37 -14.29
C TYR A 17 -9.32 -8.11 -15.63
N VAL A 18 -9.39 -6.84 -16.01
CA VAL A 18 -10.16 -6.41 -17.17
C VAL A 18 -9.36 -6.60 -18.47
N GLY A 19 -8.03 -6.67 -18.40
CA GLY A 19 -7.16 -7.03 -19.53
C GLY A 19 -6.87 -5.87 -20.50
N TYR A 20 -7.23 -4.64 -20.16
CA TYR A 20 -6.92 -3.45 -20.94
C TYR A 20 -6.55 -2.25 -20.06
N GLN A 21 -5.47 -1.55 -20.43
CA GLN A 21 -4.95 -0.40 -19.67
C GLN A 21 -5.83 0.86 -19.74
N LYS A 22 -6.64 0.98 -20.80
CA LYS A 22 -7.47 2.16 -21.03
C LYS A 22 -8.92 1.71 -21.23
N PRO A 23 -9.86 2.12 -20.36
CA PRO A 23 -11.26 1.82 -20.57
C PRO A 23 -11.75 2.50 -21.85
N SER A 24 -12.69 1.85 -22.55
CA SER A 24 -13.42 2.50 -23.63
C SER A 24 -14.30 3.63 -23.06
N LYS A 25 -14.67 4.61 -23.88
CA LYS A 25 -15.56 5.71 -23.46
C LYS A 25 -16.88 5.23 -22.84
N ILE A 26 -17.37 4.08 -23.28
CA ILE A 26 -18.63 3.49 -22.78
C ILE A 26 -18.44 2.94 -21.37
N ASN A 27 -17.26 2.39 -21.07
CA ASN A 27 -16.98 1.70 -19.80
C ASN A 27 -16.31 2.60 -18.76
N GLU A 28 -15.94 3.83 -19.13
CA GLU A 28 -15.21 4.77 -18.27
C GLU A 28 -15.96 5.05 -16.96
N THR A 29 -17.28 5.26 -17.04
CA THR A 29 -18.14 5.45 -15.86
C THR A 29 -18.08 4.25 -14.92
N ALA A 30 -18.32 3.04 -15.44
CA ALA A 30 -18.30 1.81 -14.64
C ALA A 30 -16.91 1.55 -14.02
N PHE A 31 -15.84 1.92 -14.73
CA PHE A 31 -14.47 1.78 -14.24
C PHE A 31 -14.21 2.73 -13.06
N ASN A 32 -14.63 3.98 -13.17
CA ASN A 32 -14.47 4.97 -12.10
C ASN A 32 -15.31 4.62 -10.87
N GLU A 33 -16.56 4.17 -11.08
CA GLU A 33 -17.43 3.70 -9.99
C GLU A 33 -16.80 2.53 -9.24
N ALA A 34 -16.26 1.54 -9.94
CA ALA A 34 -15.58 0.41 -9.31
C ALA A 34 -14.35 0.85 -8.48
N ILE A 35 -13.55 1.80 -8.98
CA ILE A 35 -12.41 2.35 -8.23
C ILE A 35 -12.90 3.02 -6.94
N ASP A 36 -13.93 3.86 -7.02
CA ASP A 36 -14.45 4.60 -5.87
C ASP A 36 -15.07 3.66 -4.82
N ASP A 37 -15.81 2.65 -5.25
CA ASP A 37 -16.43 1.67 -4.36
C ASP A 37 -15.38 0.87 -3.59
N ILE A 38 -14.36 0.34 -4.28
CA ILE A 38 -13.27 -0.42 -3.65
C ILE A 38 -12.45 0.51 -2.73
N SER A 39 -12.21 1.76 -3.15
CA SER A 39 -11.48 2.74 -2.35
C SER A 39 -12.22 3.02 -1.04
N ARG A 40 -13.54 3.22 -1.10
CA ARG A 40 -14.38 3.45 0.07
C ARG A 40 -14.37 2.26 1.03
N VAL A 41 -14.54 1.04 0.52
CA VAL A 41 -14.51 -0.17 1.36
C VAL A 41 -13.14 -0.36 1.99
N THR A 42 -12.07 -0.09 1.24
CA THR A 42 -10.68 -0.18 1.75
C THR A 42 -10.45 0.84 2.86
N MET A 43 -10.90 2.09 2.70
CA MET A 43 -10.81 3.11 3.75
C MET A 43 -11.60 2.72 4.99
N GLN A 44 -12.84 2.25 4.82
CA GLN A 44 -13.66 1.76 5.94
C GLN A 44 -12.98 0.61 6.68
N LEU A 45 -12.37 -0.33 5.95
CA LEU A 45 -11.58 -1.39 6.56
C LEU A 45 -10.42 -0.81 7.37
N LEU A 46 -9.61 0.07 6.78
CA LEU A 46 -8.47 0.71 7.45
C LEU A 46 -8.89 1.47 8.71
N ASP A 47 -10.03 2.16 8.67
CA ASP A 47 -10.61 2.87 9.83
C ASP A 47 -11.12 1.90 10.90
N SER A 48 -11.69 0.75 10.49
CA SER A 48 -12.19 -0.28 11.40
C SER A 48 -11.10 -1.13 12.04
N LEU A 49 -9.91 -1.16 11.44
CA LEU A 49 -8.76 -1.91 11.95
C LEU A 49 -8.20 -1.21 13.20
N ALA A 50 -8.77 -1.55 14.35
CA ALA A 50 -8.21 -1.21 15.64
C ALA A 50 -7.04 -2.16 15.97
N THR A 51 -5.81 -1.72 15.72
CA THR A 51 -4.62 -2.50 16.05
C THR A 51 -4.34 -2.44 17.55
N LYS A 52 -4.38 -3.58 18.26
CA LYS A 52 -3.77 -3.75 19.61
C LYS A 52 -2.23 -3.76 19.56
N ALA A 53 -1.63 -3.22 18.50
CA ALA A 53 -0.19 -3.10 18.41
C ALA A 53 0.23 -1.84 19.19
N PRO A 54 1.20 -1.92 20.12
CA PRO A 54 1.76 -0.73 20.73
C PRO A 54 2.25 0.19 19.60
N ALA A 55 2.07 1.50 19.77
CA ALA A 55 2.44 2.50 18.78
C ALA A 55 3.84 2.22 18.26
N ARG A 56 3.97 2.09 16.93
CA ARG A 56 5.21 1.79 16.20
C ARG A 56 6.33 2.71 16.71
N ASN A 57 7.15 2.20 17.61
CA ASN A 57 8.15 2.97 18.32
C ASN A 57 9.37 3.12 17.40
N ARG A 58 9.41 4.21 16.63
CA ARG A 58 10.40 4.47 15.57
C ARG A 58 11.85 4.33 16.05
N GLU A 59 12.11 4.57 17.34
CA GLU A 59 13.43 4.39 17.96
C GLU A 59 13.83 2.91 18.04
N ALA A 60 12.89 2.03 18.39
CA ALA A 60 13.13 0.59 18.48
C ALA A 60 13.38 -0.06 17.11
N GLU A 61 12.68 0.41 16.07
CA GLU A 61 12.91 -0.05 14.70
C GLU A 61 14.26 0.42 14.15
N THR A 62 14.68 1.64 14.49
CA THR A 62 16.01 2.15 14.10
C THR A 62 17.13 1.37 14.78
N ALA A 63 16.94 0.97 16.04
CA ALA A 63 17.89 0.13 16.76
C ALA A 63 17.95 -1.29 16.18
N LEU A 64 16.81 -1.87 15.80
CA LEU A 64 16.75 -3.19 15.15
C LEU A 64 17.38 -3.15 13.75
N ALA A 65 17.15 -2.09 12.97
CA ALA A 65 17.78 -1.89 11.67
C ALA A 65 19.30 -1.72 11.77
N ARG A 66 19.80 -1.01 12.79
CA ARG A 66 21.24 -0.90 13.04
C ARG A 66 21.88 -2.22 13.45
N LYS A 67 21.19 -3.04 14.25
CA LYS A 67 21.65 -4.39 14.62
C LYS A 67 21.73 -5.31 13.41
N HIS A 68 20.70 -5.33 12.57
CA HIS A 68 20.71 -6.10 11.33
C HIS A 68 21.76 -5.60 10.32
N ALA A 69 22.01 -4.29 10.23
CA ALA A 69 23.09 -3.76 9.38
C ALA A 69 24.48 -4.20 9.87
N ALA A 70 24.69 -4.30 11.19
CA ALA A 70 25.93 -4.80 11.78
C ALA A 70 26.12 -6.31 11.58
N GLU A 71 25.02 -7.08 11.51
CA GLU A 71 25.05 -8.52 11.19
C GLU A 71 25.34 -8.79 9.71
N GLN A 72 24.84 -7.94 8.80
CA GLN A 72 25.01 -8.11 7.35
C GLN A 72 26.33 -7.53 6.82
N TYR A 73 26.88 -6.51 7.49
CA TYR A 73 28.18 -5.91 7.15
C TYR A 73 29.12 -5.95 8.36
N PRO A 74 29.74 -7.10 8.68
CA PRO A 74 30.94 -7.07 9.50
C PRO A 74 31.97 -6.21 8.74
N GLN A 75 32.46 -5.11 9.33
CA GLN A 75 33.45 -4.24 8.71
C GLN A 75 34.71 -5.04 8.32
N SER A 76 34.73 -5.60 7.12
CA SER A 76 35.96 -6.01 6.44
C SER A 76 36.43 -4.81 5.63
N ASN A 77 37.21 -3.94 6.28
CA ASN A 77 37.98 -2.93 5.57
C ASN A 77 39.39 -2.89 6.19
N GLN A 78 40.25 -3.79 5.72
CA GLN A 78 41.70 -3.56 5.63
C GLN A 78 41.98 -2.69 4.41
#